data_AF-A0A961Q1U9-F1
#
_entry.id   AF-A0A961Q1U9-F1
#
_cell.length_a   1.000
_cell.length_b   1.000
_cell.length_c   1.000
_cell.angle_alpha   90.00
_cell.angle_beta   90.00
_cell.angle_gamma   90.00
#
_symmetry.space_group_name_H-M   'P 1'
#
loop_
_entity.id
_entity.type
_entity.pdbx_description
1 polymer ?
#
loop_
_entity_poly.entity_id
_entity_poly.type
_entity_poly.pdbx_seq_one_letter_code
_entity_poly.pdbx_strand_id
1 'polypeptide(L)'
;MLDTPLRQLSELFSTLRVVVVGVRRGERLFVPEPIDQLFAEDQIYVVTATEDVPRVMEVFGKSHLNVTRTLIVGAGNIGLHVARSLEARDRKARLKIIEKDRKRAELVADALKRTVVLNGDGLDLELLEEAGVESMDAVLALTQDDKSNILTCVRAKTEGAKLTVALVNDSSLIGLIAPMGIDAYVNPRSTTVSS
;
A
#
# COMPACT_ATOMS: atom_id res chain seq x y z
N MET A 1 5.70 18.03 12.73
CA MET A 1 4.44 18.82 12.64
C MET A 1 3.39 18.39 13.65
N LEU A 2 3.63 17.34 14.42
CA LEU A 2 2.76 16.99 15.55
C LEU A 2 2.71 18.18 16.53
N ASP A 3 1.54 18.40 17.14
CA ASP A 3 1.30 19.42 18.17
C ASP A 3 1.42 20.89 17.68
N THR A 4 1.32 21.12 16.36
CA THR A 4 1.35 22.46 15.76
C THR A 4 -0.06 22.89 15.32
N PRO A 5 -0.55 24.09 15.71
CA PRO A 5 -1.83 24.63 15.22
C PRO A 5 -1.86 24.79 13.69
N LEU A 6 -3.01 24.51 13.08
CA LEU A 6 -3.17 24.60 11.62
C LEU A 6 -2.90 25.99 11.04
N ARG A 7 -3.19 27.07 11.79
CA ARG A 7 -2.83 28.44 11.39
C ARG A 7 -1.33 28.60 11.16
N GLN A 8 -0.51 27.98 12.00
CA GLN A 8 0.95 28.05 11.87
C GLN A 8 1.42 27.23 10.69
N LEU A 9 0.74 26.15 10.33
CA LEU A 9 1.02 25.39 9.12
C LEU A 9 0.84 26.26 7.86
N SER A 10 -0.23 27.07 7.82
CA SER A 10 -0.50 28.00 6.72
C SER A 10 0.55 29.13 6.64
N GLU A 11 1.07 29.57 7.80
CA GLU A 11 2.11 30.59 7.88
C GLU A 11 3.51 30.05 7.51
N LEU A 12 3.85 28.85 7.99
CA LEU A 12 5.14 28.19 7.73
C LEU A 12 5.30 27.78 6.26
N PHE A 13 4.18 27.53 5.56
CA PHE A 13 4.16 27.10 4.16
C PHE A 13 3.34 28.05 3.28
N SER A 14 3.61 29.35 3.38
CA SER A 14 2.89 30.40 2.64
C SER A 14 2.86 30.25 1.11
N THR A 15 3.80 29.50 0.52
CA THR A 15 3.83 29.20 -0.92
C THR A 15 3.10 27.91 -1.32
N LEU A 16 2.63 27.12 -0.35
CA LEU A 16 2.01 25.82 -0.57
C LEU A 16 0.49 25.98 -0.59
N ARG A 17 -0.14 25.68 -1.71
CA ARG A 17 -1.60 25.77 -1.85
C ARG A 17 -2.26 24.52 -1.29
N VAL A 18 -2.34 24.47 0.03
CA VAL A 18 -2.87 23.33 0.77
C VAL A 18 -3.96 23.76 1.72
N VAL A 19 -5.07 23.03 1.76
CA VAL A 19 -6.15 23.25 2.73
C VAL A 19 -6.49 21.92 3.38
N VAL A 20 -6.42 21.87 4.71
CA VAL A 20 -6.93 20.73 5.48
C VAL A 20 -8.44 20.86 5.56
N VAL A 21 -9.16 19.93 4.94
CA VAL A 21 -10.64 19.95 4.86
C VAL A 21 -11.30 19.02 5.87
N GLY A 22 -10.53 18.12 6.48
CA GLY A 22 -11.04 17.19 7.48
C GLY A 22 -9.93 16.53 8.27
N VAL A 23 -10.21 16.24 9.54
CA VAL A 23 -9.36 15.44 10.41
C VAL A 23 -10.21 14.33 10.99
N ARG A 24 -9.74 13.09 10.83
CA ARG A 24 -10.31 11.92 11.49
C ARG A 24 -9.38 11.50 12.63
N ARG A 25 -9.91 11.58 13.86
CA ARG A 25 -9.24 11.16 15.10
C ARG A 25 -10.03 10.01 15.72
N GLY A 26 -9.50 8.79 15.60
CA GLY A 26 -10.26 7.58 15.89
C GLY A 26 -11.53 7.53 15.02
N GLU A 27 -12.69 7.40 15.66
CA GLU A 27 -14.00 7.33 14.99
C GLU A 27 -14.59 8.71 14.63
N ARG A 28 -14.00 9.81 15.12
CA ARG A 28 -14.56 11.15 14.92
C ARG A 28 -13.93 11.82 13.71
N LEU A 29 -14.74 12.09 12.69
CA LEU A 29 -14.40 12.99 11.58
C LEU A 29 -14.97 14.38 11.84
N PHE A 30 -14.14 15.42 11.69
CA PHE A 30 -14.56 16.82 11.85
C PHE A 30 -13.81 17.74 10.88
N VAL A 31 -14.42 18.88 10.56
CA VAL A 31 -13.76 19.97 9.83
C VAL A 31 -12.93 20.76 10.84
N PRO A 32 -11.62 20.92 10.64
CA PRO A 32 -10.78 21.55 11.64
C PRO A 32 -10.84 23.07 11.56
N GLU A 33 -10.71 23.73 12.71
CA GLU A 33 -10.57 25.16 12.86
C GLU A 33 -9.07 25.58 12.83
N PRO A 34 -8.73 26.85 12.54
CA PRO A 34 -7.34 27.30 12.48
C PRO A 34 -6.53 27.09 13.78
N ILE A 35 -7.23 26.95 14.91
CA ILE A 35 -6.62 26.72 16.23
C ILE A 35 -6.36 25.23 16.52
N ASP A 36 -7.00 24.33 15.77
CA ASP A 36 -6.89 22.90 15.98
C ASP A 36 -5.47 22.42 15.69
N GLN A 37 -5.07 21.40 16.45
CA GLN A 37 -3.76 20.75 16.34
C GLN A 37 -3.91 19.34 15.79
N LEU A 38 -2.90 18.94 15.03
CA LEU A 38 -2.75 17.61 14.48
C LEU A 38 -1.91 16.74 15.44
N PHE A 39 -2.40 15.56 15.77
CA PHE A 39 -1.71 14.60 16.62
C PHE A 39 -1.30 13.35 15.84
N ALA A 40 -0.49 12.50 16.46
CA ALA A 40 -0.13 11.20 15.89
C ALA A 40 -1.41 10.38 15.68
N GLU A 41 -1.40 9.52 14.65
CA GLU A 41 -2.56 8.71 14.22
C GLU A 41 -3.75 9.48 13.64
N ASP A 42 -3.72 10.82 13.59
CA ASP A 42 -4.75 11.59 12.87
C ASP A 42 -4.68 11.27 11.37
N GLN A 43 -5.84 10.98 10.78
CA GLN A 43 -5.98 10.88 9.34
C GLN A 43 -6.47 12.21 8.79
N ILE A 44 -5.63 12.84 7.97
CA ILE A 44 -5.81 14.21 7.52
C ILE A 44 -6.24 14.19 6.05
N TYR A 45 -7.34 14.86 5.75
CA TYR A 45 -7.85 15.05 4.41
C TYR A 45 -7.47 16.43 3.91
N VAL A 46 -6.78 16.45 2.78
CA VAL A 46 -6.15 17.66 2.24
C VAL A 46 -6.60 17.89 0.81
N VAL A 47 -6.90 19.14 0.49
CA VAL A 47 -7.07 19.62 -0.88
C VAL A 47 -5.84 20.42 -1.27
N THR A 48 -5.21 20.04 -2.38
CA THR A 48 -4.03 20.70 -2.93
C THR A 48 -4.03 20.61 -4.45
N ALA A 49 -3.32 21.54 -5.11
CA ALA A 49 -3.05 21.41 -6.53
C ALA A 49 -2.19 20.16 -6.80
N THR A 50 -2.41 19.47 -7.93
CA THR A 50 -1.74 18.19 -8.27
C THR A 50 -0.22 18.34 -8.31
N GLU A 51 0.26 19.46 -8.81
CA GLU A 51 1.68 19.82 -8.86
C GLU A 51 2.33 20.02 -7.48
N ASP A 52 1.53 20.35 -6.46
CA ASP A 52 2.00 20.61 -5.09
C ASP A 52 1.96 19.34 -4.21
N VAL A 53 1.36 18.24 -4.67
CA VAL A 53 1.23 16.97 -3.92
C VAL A 53 2.57 16.47 -3.35
N PRO A 54 3.68 16.40 -4.12
CA PRO A 54 4.95 15.92 -3.57
C PRO A 54 5.48 16.78 -2.43
N ARG A 55 5.32 18.11 -2.56
CA ARG A 55 5.78 19.08 -1.56
C ARG A 55 4.90 19.04 -0.31
N VAL A 56 3.59 18.85 -0.47
CA VAL A 56 2.67 18.61 0.64
C VAL A 56 3.10 17.36 1.42
N MET A 57 3.38 16.26 0.74
CA MET A 57 3.83 15.02 1.38
C MET A 57 5.13 15.24 2.20
N GLU A 58 6.12 15.91 1.62
CA GLU A 58 7.38 16.25 2.28
C GLU A 58 7.18 17.11 3.54
N VAL A 59 6.35 18.15 3.43
CA VAL A 59 5.96 19.04 4.53
C VAL A 59 5.37 18.24 5.68
N PHE A 60 4.43 17.34 5.41
CA PHE A 60 3.85 16.46 6.45
C PHE A 60 4.79 15.35 6.95
N GLY A 61 6.08 15.39 6.57
CA GLY A 61 7.07 14.39 6.97
C GLY A 61 6.82 13.01 6.34
N LYS A 62 5.98 12.94 5.31
CA LYS A 62 5.74 11.74 4.53
C LYS A 62 6.73 11.74 3.37
N SER A 63 7.85 11.06 3.54
CA SER A 63 8.73 10.77 2.41
C SER A 63 7.99 9.87 1.42
N HIS A 64 8.17 10.13 0.12
CA HIS A 64 7.80 9.14 -0.88
C HIS A 64 8.56 7.87 -0.57
N LEU A 65 7.86 6.82 -0.14
CA LEU A 65 8.40 5.47 -0.22
C LEU A 65 8.70 5.23 -1.69
N ASN A 66 9.98 5.29 -2.05
CA ASN A 66 10.43 4.91 -3.38
C ASN A 66 10.30 3.39 -3.44
N VAL A 67 9.10 2.92 -3.77
CA VAL A 67 8.79 1.50 -3.90
C VAL A 67 9.43 1.02 -5.19
N THR A 68 10.64 0.48 -5.07
CA THR A 68 11.40 -0.04 -6.21
C THR A 68 11.39 -1.56 -6.24
N ARG A 69 11.27 -2.21 -5.08
CA ARG A 69 11.22 -3.67 -4.95
C ARG A 69 9.84 -4.09 -4.46
N THR A 70 9.11 -4.79 -5.31
CA THR A 70 7.76 -5.26 -4.98
C THR A 70 7.65 -6.76 -5.21
N LEU A 71 7.17 -7.46 -4.19
CA LEU A 71 6.76 -8.86 -4.28
C LEU A 71 5.24 -8.91 -4.39
N ILE A 72 4.72 -9.63 -5.38
CA ILE A 72 3.29 -9.90 -5.53
C ILE A 72 3.07 -11.38 -5.25
N VAL A 73 2.15 -11.70 -4.35
CA VAL A 73 1.72 -13.07 -4.08
C VAL A 73 0.35 -13.27 -4.71
N GLY A 74 0.27 -14.17 -5.69
CA GLY A 74 -0.90 -14.38 -6.53
C GLY A 74 -0.80 -13.64 -7.85
N ALA A 75 -0.76 -14.40 -8.94
CA ALA A 75 -0.68 -13.92 -10.31
C ALA A 75 -2.00 -14.08 -11.07
N GLY A 76 -3.12 -14.08 -10.35
CA GLY A 76 -4.47 -14.01 -10.93
C GLY A 76 -4.68 -12.75 -11.78
N ASN A 77 -5.91 -12.47 -12.16
CA ASN A 77 -6.19 -11.33 -13.06
C ASN A 77 -5.71 -9.99 -12.47
N ILE A 78 -5.93 -9.78 -11.16
CA ILE A 78 -5.51 -8.58 -10.45
C ILE A 78 -3.97 -8.53 -10.36
N GLY A 79 -3.33 -9.60 -9.89
CA GLY A 79 -1.87 -9.66 -9.75
C GLY A 79 -1.13 -9.40 -11.07
N LEU A 80 -1.56 -10.04 -12.16
CA LEU A 80 -1.00 -9.81 -13.49
C LEU A 80 -1.22 -8.36 -13.99
N HIS A 81 -2.41 -7.80 -13.74
CA HIS A 81 -2.71 -6.43 -14.13
C HIS A 81 -1.86 -5.40 -13.38
N VAL A 82 -1.69 -5.59 -12.07
CA VAL A 82 -0.82 -4.76 -11.23
C VAL A 82 0.63 -4.89 -11.68
N ALA A 83 1.12 -6.11 -11.91
CA ALA A 83 2.47 -6.35 -12.38
C ALA A 83 2.77 -5.64 -13.72
N ARG A 84 1.88 -5.77 -14.71
CA ARG A 84 2.01 -5.07 -16.00
C ARG A 84 2.02 -3.56 -15.85
N SER A 85 1.15 -3.03 -14.98
CA SER A 85 1.05 -1.59 -14.75
C SER A 85 2.30 -1.03 -14.10
N LEU A 86 2.86 -1.72 -13.10
CA LEU A 86 4.11 -1.33 -12.45
C LEU A 86 5.30 -1.44 -13.41
N GLU A 87 5.36 -2.52 -14.19
CA GLU A 87 6.41 -2.71 -15.19
C GLU A 87 6.36 -1.64 -16.29
N ALA A 88 5.17 -1.16 -16.68
CA ALA A 88 5.04 -0.11 -17.69
C ALA A 88 5.39 1.29 -17.16
N ARG A 89 5.07 1.56 -15.89
CA ARG A 89 5.23 2.90 -15.27
C ARG A 89 6.66 3.21 -14.88
N ASP A 90 7.38 2.25 -14.32
CA ASP A 90 8.75 2.47 -13.84
C ASP A 90 9.73 1.43 -14.38
N ARG A 91 10.76 1.91 -15.08
CA ARG A 91 11.82 1.03 -15.58
C ARG A 91 12.73 0.50 -14.47
N LYS A 92 12.79 1.16 -13.32
CA LYS A 92 13.61 0.76 -12.16
C LYS A 92 12.88 -0.22 -11.24
N ALA A 93 11.57 -0.42 -11.42
CA ALA A 93 10.81 -1.39 -10.64
C ALA A 93 11.36 -2.81 -10.83
N ARG A 94 11.69 -3.45 -9.72
CA ARG A 94 12.10 -4.84 -9.61
C ARG A 94 10.94 -5.62 -9.02
N LEU A 95 10.22 -6.29 -9.90
CA LEU A 95 9.04 -7.06 -9.54
C LEU A 95 9.42 -8.54 -9.42
N LYS A 96 8.90 -9.17 -8.36
CA LYS A 96 8.84 -10.63 -8.25
C LYS A 96 7.40 -11.04 -8.01
N ILE A 97 7.02 -12.21 -8.51
CA ILE A 97 5.68 -12.77 -8.32
C ILE A 97 5.83 -14.20 -7.79
N ILE A 98 5.03 -14.57 -6.79
CA ILE A 98 4.83 -15.97 -6.39
C ILE A 98 3.46 -16.40 -6.87
N GLU A 99 3.40 -17.52 -7.61
CA GLU A 99 2.15 -18.11 -8.09
C GLU A 99 2.15 -19.63 -7.86
N LYS A 100 1.08 -20.12 -7.23
CA LYS A 100 0.96 -21.53 -6.82
C LYS A 100 0.66 -22.45 -8.00
N ASP A 101 -0.21 -22.03 -8.91
CA ASP A 101 -0.53 -22.82 -10.10
C ASP A 101 0.58 -22.72 -11.14
N ARG A 102 1.21 -23.87 -11.45
CA ARG A 102 2.35 -23.93 -12.39
C ARG A 102 2.00 -23.39 -13.77
N LYS A 103 0.83 -23.75 -14.32
CA LYS A 103 0.41 -23.30 -15.66
C LYS A 103 0.20 -21.79 -15.69
N ARG A 104 -0.38 -21.23 -14.63
CA ARG A 104 -0.57 -19.79 -14.48
C ARG A 104 0.77 -19.07 -14.32
N ALA A 105 1.69 -19.62 -13.55
CA ALA A 105 3.02 -19.06 -13.37
C ALA A 105 3.77 -18.97 -14.71
N GLU A 106 3.74 -20.02 -15.52
CA GLU A 106 4.32 -20.04 -16.88
C GLU A 106 3.69 -18.98 -17.78
N LEU A 107 2.36 -18.91 -17.84
CA LEU A 107 1.65 -17.90 -18.63
C LEU A 107 2.01 -16.47 -18.23
N VAL A 108 2.13 -16.23 -16.91
CA VAL A 108 2.48 -14.90 -16.38
C VAL A 108 3.95 -14.57 -16.65
N ALA A 109 4.84 -15.55 -16.58
CA ALA A 109 6.24 -15.39 -16.93
C ALA A 109 6.41 -15.01 -18.41
N ASP A 110 5.68 -15.65 -19.31
CA ASP A 110 5.68 -15.31 -20.75
C ASP A 110 5.08 -13.91 -21.02
N ALA A 111 4.13 -13.49 -20.19
CA ALA A 111 3.42 -12.23 -20.35
C ALA A 111 4.20 -11.00 -19.84
N LEU A 112 5.22 -11.18 -19.00
CA LEU A 112 5.99 -10.11 -18.36
C LEU A 112 7.43 -10.15 -18.85
N LYS A 113 8.05 -9.00 -19.09
CA LYS A 113 9.38 -8.96 -19.73
C LYS A 113 10.53 -8.91 -18.73
N ARG A 114 10.28 -8.35 -17.54
CA ARG A 114 11.31 -7.99 -16.55
C ARG A 114 10.98 -8.44 -15.14
N THR A 115 9.94 -9.26 -15.00
CA THR A 115 9.44 -9.75 -13.71
C THR A 115 9.84 -11.20 -13.52
N VAL A 116 10.40 -11.53 -12.35
CA VAL A 116 10.69 -12.93 -12.01
C VAL A 116 9.43 -13.57 -11.45
N VAL A 117 9.06 -14.73 -11.97
CA VAL A 117 7.90 -15.49 -11.48
C VAL A 117 8.40 -16.78 -10.84
N LEU A 118 8.12 -16.95 -9.55
CA LEU A 118 8.41 -18.13 -8.76
C LEU A 118 7.15 -18.97 -8.67
N ASN A 119 7.28 -20.28 -8.89
CA ASN A 119 6.16 -21.21 -8.72
C ASN A 119 6.20 -21.83 -7.32
N GLY A 120 5.16 -21.57 -6.52
CA GLY A 120 5.03 -22.14 -5.19
C GLY A 120 3.97 -21.45 -4.34
N ASP A 121 3.85 -21.85 -3.09
CA ASP A 121 2.86 -21.28 -2.16
C ASP A 121 3.41 -19.99 -1.54
N GLY A 122 2.63 -18.91 -1.57
CA GLY A 122 3.01 -17.64 -0.95
C GLY A 122 3.08 -17.68 0.57
N LEU A 123 2.58 -18.76 1.18
CA LEU A 123 2.76 -19.03 2.59
C LEU A 123 4.07 -19.76 2.89
N ASP A 124 4.78 -20.29 1.90
CA ASP A 124 6.05 -20.98 2.14
C ASP A 124 7.15 -20.00 2.55
N LEU A 125 7.76 -20.23 3.71
CA LEU A 125 8.78 -19.34 4.26
C LEU A 125 10.06 -19.38 3.41
N GLU A 126 10.49 -20.57 2.99
CA GLU A 126 11.71 -20.73 2.17
C GLU A 126 11.54 -19.98 0.83
N LEU A 127 10.34 -19.99 0.28
CA LEU A 127 10.03 -19.28 -0.96
C LEU A 127 9.97 -17.76 -0.78
N LEU A 128 9.47 -17.27 0.36
CA LEU A 128 9.49 -15.84 0.70
C LEU A 128 10.93 -15.35 0.89
N GLU A 129 11.79 -16.15 1.53
CA GLU A 129 13.22 -15.89 1.66
C GLU A 129 13.93 -15.88 0.30
N GLU A 130 13.66 -16.86 -0.57
CA GLU A 130 14.16 -16.89 -1.96
C GLU A 130 13.69 -15.67 -2.78
N ALA A 131 12.44 -15.25 -2.55
CA ALA A 131 11.91 -14.02 -3.11
C ALA A 131 12.61 -12.77 -2.54
N GLY A 132 13.33 -12.87 -1.43
CA GLY A 132 14.06 -11.77 -0.79
C GLY A 132 13.12 -10.80 -0.08
N VAL A 133 12.09 -11.33 0.57
CA VAL A 133 11.01 -10.58 1.24
C VAL A 133 11.53 -9.53 2.23
N GLU A 134 12.62 -9.82 2.95
CA GLU A 134 13.27 -8.91 3.91
C GLU A 134 13.65 -7.57 3.28
N SER A 135 14.02 -7.58 2.00
CA SER A 135 14.48 -6.38 1.29
C SER A 135 13.39 -5.71 0.45
N MET A 136 12.14 -6.18 0.54
CA MET A 136 11.03 -5.65 -0.25
C MET A 136 10.52 -4.32 0.32
N ASP A 137 10.35 -3.34 -0.58
CA ASP A 137 9.72 -2.08 -0.23
C ASP A 137 8.20 -2.27 -0.07
N ALA A 138 7.61 -3.20 -0.82
CA ALA A 138 6.21 -3.57 -0.72
C ALA A 138 5.96 -5.06 -1.02
N VAL A 139 5.02 -5.66 -0.28
CA VAL A 139 4.46 -6.99 -0.55
C VAL A 139 2.96 -6.87 -0.76
N LEU A 140 2.46 -7.36 -1.90
CA LEU A 140 1.06 -7.31 -2.28
C LEU A 140 0.49 -8.73 -2.32
N ALA A 141 -0.40 -9.08 -1.40
CA ALA A 141 -1.05 -10.39 -1.39
C ALA A 141 -2.41 -10.30 -2.11
N LEU A 142 -2.45 -10.79 -3.35
CA LEU A 142 -3.51 -10.57 -4.34
C LEU A 142 -4.13 -11.89 -4.83
N THR A 143 -4.16 -12.92 -3.97
CA THR A 143 -4.82 -14.19 -4.27
C THR A 143 -6.34 -14.09 -4.09
N GLN A 144 -7.08 -15.15 -4.46
CA GLN A 144 -8.53 -15.23 -4.25
C GLN A 144 -8.92 -15.60 -2.81
N ASP A 145 -7.96 -16.02 -1.97
CA ASP A 145 -8.23 -16.42 -0.59
C ASP A 145 -7.77 -15.32 0.37
N ASP A 146 -8.74 -14.62 0.96
CA ASP A 146 -8.49 -13.53 1.91
C ASP A 146 -7.66 -14.01 3.12
N LYS A 147 -7.82 -15.27 3.56
CA LYS A 147 -7.05 -15.83 4.68
C LYS A 147 -5.59 -16.00 4.30
N SER A 148 -5.33 -16.54 3.10
CA SER A 148 -3.99 -16.64 2.54
C SER A 148 -3.36 -15.25 2.38
N ASN A 149 -4.11 -14.25 1.94
CA ASN A 149 -3.60 -12.89 1.76
C ASN A 149 -3.18 -12.25 3.10
N ILE A 150 -4.03 -12.36 4.12
CA ILE A 150 -3.74 -11.86 5.47
C ILE A 150 -2.52 -12.57 6.05
N LEU A 151 -2.49 -13.90 6.02
CA LEU A 151 -1.37 -14.66 6.59
C LEU A 151 -0.06 -14.42 5.85
N THR A 152 -0.09 -14.27 4.52
CA THR A 152 1.07 -13.89 3.72
C THR A 152 1.60 -12.52 4.14
N CYS A 153 0.72 -11.52 4.30
CA CYS A 153 1.12 -10.18 4.73
C CYS A 153 1.74 -10.20 6.14
N VAL A 154 1.17 -10.96 7.08
CA VAL A 154 1.71 -11.10 8.44
C VAL A 154 3.09 -11.75 8.43
N ARG A 155 3.28 -12.81 7.63
CA ARG A 155 4.59 -13.44 7.46
C ARG A 155 5.59 -12.46 6.86
N ALA A 156 5.24 -11.84 5.74
CA ALA A 156 6.10 -10.85 5.09
C ALA A 156 6.50 -9.70 6.01
N LYS A 157 5.57 -9.21 6.86
CA LYS A 157 5.85 -8.15 7.83
C LYS A 157 6.85 -8.63 8.90
N THR A 158 6.68 -9.84 9.40
CA THR A 158 7.60 -10.47 10.37
C THR A 158 8.99 -10.65 9.78
N GLU A 159 9.08 -11.00 8.49
CA GLU A 159 10.34 -11.17 7.76
C GLU A 159 11.00 -9.85 7.31
N GLY A 160 10.41 -8.69 7.61
CA GLY A 160 11.04 -7.38 7.39
C GLY A 160 10.53 -6.58 6.19
N ALA A 161 9.47 -7.02 5.50
CA ALA A 161 8.85 -6.21 4.45
C ALA A 161 8.39 -4.85 5.01
N LYS A 162 8.74 -3.75 4.32
CA LYS A 162 8.44 -2.39 4.80
C LYS A 162 6.94 -2.10 4.79
N LEU A 163 6.29 -2.45 3.68
CA LEU A 163 4.86 -2.25 3.44
C LEU A 163 4.20 -3.57 3.04
N THR A 164 3.08 -3.91 3.64
CA THR A 164 2.24 -5.06 3.25
C THR A 164 0.82 -4.63 2.93
N VAL A 165 0.29 -5.12 1.81
CA VAL A 165 -1.06 -4.79 1.33
C VAL A 165 -1.81 -6.07 0.99
N ALA A 166 -2.95 -6.29 1.64
CA ALA A 166 -3.80 -7.45 1.41
C ALA A 166 -5.01 -7.10 0.53
N LEU A 167 -5.31 -7.94 -0.46
CA LEU A 167 -6.62 -7.97 -1.09
C LEU A 167 -7.60 -8.70 -0.16
N VAL A 168 -8.68 -8.02 0.25
CA VAL A 168 -9.66 -8.57 1.19
C VAL A 168 -11.07 -8.32 0.66
N ASN A 169 -11.76 -9.39 0.29
CA ASN A 169 -13.14 -9.32 -0.21
C ASN A 169 -14.17 -9.42 0.91
N ASP A 170 -13.90 -10.24 1.93
CA ASP A 170 -14.73 -10.42 3.11
C ASP A 170 -14.53 -9.26 4.10
N SER A 171 -15.56 -8.44 4.23
CA SER A 171 -15.51 -7.25 5.10
C SER A 171 -15.44 -7.60 6.59
N SER A 172 -15.81 -8.83 6.98
CA SER A 172 -15.68 -9.29 8.38
C SER A 172 -14.22 -9.41 8.83
N LEU A 173 -13.29 -9.56 7.89
CA LEU A 173 -11.85 -9.69 8.16
C LEU A 173 -11.13 -8.34 8.28
N ILE A 174 -11.77 -7.23 7.89
CA ILE A 174 -11.14 -5.90 7.89
C ILE A 174 -10.68 -5.49 9.30
N GLY A 175 -11.46 -5.84 10.33
CA GLY A 175 -11.11 -5.57 11.73
C GLY A 175 -9.84 -6.25 12.22
N LEU A 176 -9.34 -7.28 11.51
CA LEU A 176 -8.12 -8.01 11.86
C LEU A 176 -6.86 -7.39 11.25
N ILE A 177 -6.97 -6.54 10.22
CA ILE A 177 -5.84 -6.01 9.46
C ILE A 177 -4.88 -5.19 10.33
N ALA A 178 -5.41 -4.17 11.02
CA ALA A 178 -4.58 -3.30 11.86
C ALA A 178 -3.98 -4.04 13.09
N PRO A 179 -4.74 -4.86 13.85
CA PRO A 179 -4.17 -5.65 14.95
C PRO A 179 -3.07 -6.63 14.52
N MET A 180 -3.10 -7.10 13.27
CA MET A 180 -2.11 -8.02 12.72
C MET A 180 -0.89 -7.30 12.10
N GLY A 181 -0.82 -5.97 12.19
CA GLY A 181 0.31 -5.19 11.69
C GLY A 181 0.38 -5.07 10.16
N ILE A 182 -0.73 -5.33 9.46
CA ILE A 182 -0.83 -5.16 8.01
C ILE A 182 -1.09 -3.67 7.72
N ASP A 183 -0.29 -3.08 6.82
CA ASP A 183 -0.28 -1.62 6.63
C ASP A 183 -1.50 -1.11 5.85
N ALA A 184 -2.01 -1.90 4.89
CA ALA A 184 -3.17 -1.51 4.10
C ALA A 184 -3.95 -2.72 3.58
N TYR A 185 -5.20 -2.48 3.17
CA TYR A 185 -5.99 -3.46 2.45
C TYR A 185 -6.75 -2.80 1.29
N VAL A 186 -7.09 -3.61 0.30
CA VAL A 186 -7.97 -3.22 -0.81
C VAL A 186 -9.16 -4.16 -0.83
N ASN A 187 -10.37 -3.60 -0.82
CA ASN A 187 -11.60 -4.34 -1.04
C ASN A 187 -12.19 -3.96 -2.41
N PRO A 188 -12.10 -4.83 -3.44
CA PRO A 188 -12.61 -4.51 -4.77
C PRO A 188 -14.13 -4.27 -4.82
N ARG A 189 -14.89 -4.83 -3.87
CA ARG A 189 -16.35 -4.71 -3.84
C ARG A 189 -16.79 -3.36 -3.31
N SER A 190 -16.00 -2.70 -2.46
CA SER A 190 -16.32 -1.35 -1.98
C SER A 190 -15.93 -0.25 -2.96
N THR A 191 -14.99 -0.48 -3.87
CA THR A 191 -14.56 0.49 -4.89
C THR A 191 -15.51 0.62 -6.08
N THR A 192 -16.44 -0.33 -6.26
CA THR A 192 -17.44 -0.30 -7.37
C THR A 192 -18.63 0.63 -7.08
N VAL A 193 -18.76 1.15 -5.86
CA VAL A 193 -19.82 2.13 -5.51
C VAL A 193 -19.21 3.54 -5.53
N SER A 194 -18.86 4.02 -6.71
CA SER A 194 -18.65 5.44 -6.98
C SER A 194 -18.96 5.70 -8.45
N SER A 195 -20.22 6.01 -8.71
CA SER A 195 -20.72 6.61 -9.95
C SER A 195 -21.80 7.62 -9.57
#